data_AF-R0B4Q5-F1
#
_entry.id   AF-R0B4Q5-F1
#
_cell.length_a   1.000
_cell.length_b   1.000
_cell.length_c   1.000
_cell.angle_alpha   90.00
_cell.angle_beta   90.00
_cell.angle_gamma   90.00
#
_symmetry.space_group_name_H-M   'P 1'
#
loop_
_entity.id
_entity.type
_entity.pdbx_description
1 polymer ?
#
loop_
_entity_poly.entity_id
_entity_poly.type
_entity_poly.pdbx_seq_one_letter_code
_entity_poly.pdbx_strand_id
1 'polypeptide(L)'
;MGSESKVFAFLLPAWGTDFVLSPNWDGEAGAWAVTTPPQEYNWGGSYVHAATGTDNTEHVKDIILAVTADKDNLLKISKDYADFTNTKSGMREAAKDDSFASEFLGGQNPFVYYAPVAEKIKIAPLSAYDQGCVELIQNSFSDYFQGKVDYDKAKANFETAIKERYPNITEIEWHE
;
A
#
# COMPACT_ATOMS: atom_id res chain seq x y z
N MET A 1 1.25 0.96 17.62
CA MET A 1 2.13 2.09 17.28
C MET A 1 1.84 3.17 18.32
N GLY A 2 2.02 2.85 19.61
CA GLY A 2 1.49 3.69 20.69
C GLY A 2 2.35 4.91 21.00
N SER A 3 1.84 5.79 21.84
CA SER A 3 2.45 7.03 22.32
C SER A 3 3.78 6.84 23.04
N GLU A 4 4.02 5.67 23.63
CA GLU A 4 5.31 5.31 24.24
C GLU A 4 6.34 4.74 23.25
N SER A 5 5.96 4.58 21.98
CA SER A 5 6.84 4.06 20.93
C SER A 5 8.04 4.98 20.70
N LYS A 6 9.22 4.38 20.49
CA LYS A 6 10.43 5.11 20.05
C LYS A 6 10.52 5.27 18.53
N VAL A 7 9.49 4.85 17.80
CA VAL A 7 9.44 4.97 16.34
C VAL A 7 8.95 6.37 15.97
N PHE A 8 9.82 7.13 15.30
CA PHE A 8 9.52 8.50 14.86
C PHE A 8 8.63 8.57 13.61
N ALA A 9 8.80 7.64 12.67
CA ALA A 9 8.07 7.63 11.41
C ALA A 9 7.83 6.22 10.90
N PHE A 10 6.77 6.05 10.12
CA PHE A 10 6.46 4.81 9.40
C PHE A 10 6.42 5.09 7.90
N LEU A 11 6.94 4.15 7.11
CA LEU A 11 6.75 4.12 5.67
C LEU A 11 5.50 3.27 5.40
N LEU A 12 4.35 3.94 5.34
CA LEU A 12 3.08 3.30 5.07
C LEU A 12 2.52 3.74 3.70
N PRO A 13 1.82 2.84 3.00
CA PRO A 13 0.94 3.23 1.90
C PRO A 13 -0.22 4.09 2.43
N ALA A 14 -0.94 4.77 1.52
CA ALA A 14 -1.97 5.73 1.90
C ALA A 14 -3.03 5.18 2.88
N TRP A 15 -3.44 3.91 2.71
CA TRP A 15 -4.39 3.23 3.60
C TRP A 15 -3.84 3.00 5.03
N GLY A 16 -2.52 3.08 5.23
CA GLY A 16 -1.91 2.77 6.52
C GLY A 16 -2.24 3.78 7.62
N THR A 17 -2.61 5.01 7.29
CA THR A 17 -3.05 6.00 8.29
C THR A 17 -4.28 5.48 9.04
N ASP A 18 -5.33 5.11 8.31
CA ASP A 18 -6.63 4.79 8.90
C ASP A 18 -6.75 3.32 9.33
N PHE A 19 -6.05 2.40 8.65
CA PHE A 19 -6.13 0.97 8.98
C PHE A 19 -5.06 0.49 9.95
N VAL A 20 -3.93 1.19 10.06
CA VAL A 20 -2.80 0.73 10.90
C VAL A 20 -2.48 1.74 11.98
N LEU A 21 -2.22 2.99 11.63
CA LEU A 21 -1.71 3.97 12.59
C LEU A 21 -2.81 4.41 13.56
N SER A 22 -3.93 4.92 13.06
CA SER A 22 -5.02 5.45 13.88
C SER A 22 -5.61 4.44 14.87
N PRO A 23 -5.93 3.18 14.48
CA PRO A 23 -6.48 2.20 15.41
C PRO A 23 -5.49 1.70 16.46
N ASN A 24 -4.18 1.90 16.24
CA ASN A 24 -3.11 1.45 17.12
C ASN A 24 -2.38 2.60 17.83
N TRP A 25 -2.93 3.82 17.77
CA TRP A 25 -2.46 5.02 18.46
C TRP A 25 -3.33 5.28 19.69
N ASP A 26 -2.68 5.42 20.84
CA ASP A 26 -3.32 5.69 22.14
C ASP A 26 -3.02 7.11 22.68
N GLY A 27 -2.35 7.94 21.89
CA GLY A 27 -2.08 9.35 22.22
C GLY A 27 -3.10 10.32 21.63
N GLU A 28 -2.76 11.61 21.66
CA GLU A 28 -3.65 12.68 21.16
C GLU A 28 -3.68 12.73 19.62
N ALA A 29 -4.85 13.09 19.06
CA ALA A 29 -4.98 13.42 17.64
C ALA A 29 -4.11 14.65 17.29
N GLY A 30 -3.58 14.70 16.08
CA GLY A 30 -2.68 15.75 15.62
C GLY A 30 -1.21 15.58 16.00
N ALA A 31 -0.86 14.49 16.69
CA ALA A 31 0.54 14.12 16.91
C ALA A 31 1.23 13.60 15.64
N TRP A 32 0.46 13.14 14.66
CA TRP A 32 0.95 12.57 13.40
C TRP A 32 0.65 13.49 12.21
N ALA A 33 1.51 13.41 11.20
CA ALA A 33 1.35 14.07 9.92
C ALA A 33 1.89 13.18 8.81
N VAL A 34 1.45 13.41 7.58
CA VAL A 34 1.97 12.78 6.37
C VAL A 34 2.90 13.73 5.62
N THR A 35 3.87 13.17 4.90
CA THR A 35 4.80 13.93 4.06
C THR A 35 5.18 13.12 2.82
N THR A 36 5.79 13.79 1.84
CA THR A 36 6.34 13.14 0.64
C THR A 36 7.42 12.13 1.06
N PRO A 37 7.34 10.85 0.62
CA PRO A 37 8.33 9.85 0.97
C PRO A 37 9.67 10.12 0.24
N PRO A 38 10.78 9.58 0.75
CA PRO A 38 12.08 9.67 0.07
C PRO A 38 12.09 8.96 -1.30
N GLN A 39 11.20 7.97 -1.48
CA GLN A 39 11.00 7.23 -2.72
C GLN A 39 9.51 6.96 -2.89
N GLU A 40 8.94 7.27 -4.05
CA GLU A 40 7.55 6.92 -4.35
C GLU A 40 7.43 5.41 -4.62
N TYR A 41 6.43 4.76 -4.03
CA TYR A 41 6.16 3.33 -4.17
C TYR A 41 4.66 3.04 -3.99
N ASN A 42 4.22 1.84 -4.38
CA ASN A 42 2.92 1.29 -4.05
C ASN A 42 3.08 -0.02 -3.27
N TRP A 43 2.17 -0.27 -2.33
CA TRP A 43 2.04 -1.56 -1.64
C TRP A 43 0.59 -1.81 -1.25
N GLY A 44 0.11 -3.02 -1.52
CA GLY A 44 -1.29 -3.39 -1.38
C GLY A 44 -2.15 -2.83 -2.51
N GLY A 45 -3.32 -2.29 -2.14
CA GLY A 45 -4.37 -1.93 -3.09
C GLY A 45 -5.36 -3.10 -3.27
N SER A 46 -6.64 -2.80 -3.13
CA SER A 46 -7.71 -3.79 -3.22
C SER A 46 -8.29 -3.83 -4.62
N TYR A 47 -8.65 -5.04 -5.07
CA TYR A 47 -9.31 -5.28 -6.34
C TYR A 47 -10.65 -5.96 -6.13
N VAL A 48 -11.65 -5.56 -6.90
CA VAL A 48 -12.98 -6.20 -6.90
C VAL A 48 -13.07 -7.08 -8.14
N HIS A 49 -13.37 -8.37 -7.94
CA HIS A 49 -13.42 -9.37 -9.00
C HIS A 49 -14.77 -10.07 -9.02
N ALA A 50 -15.22 -10.44 -10.23
CA ALA A 50 -16.33 -11.35 -10.42
C ALA A 50 -15.87 -12.81 -10.25
N ALA A 51 -16.70 -13.64 -9.63
CA ALA A 51 -16.47 -15.08 -9.61
C ALA A 51 -16.73 -15.70 -11.00
N THR A 52 -15.85 -16.60 -11.43
CA THR A 52 -16.06 -17.39 -12.64
C THR A 52 -17.36 -18.19 -12.53
N GLY A 53 -18.22 -18.08 -13.54
CA GLY A 53 -19.50 -18.79 -13.59
C GLY A 53 -20.65 -18.11 -12.84
N THR A 54 -20.52 -16.83 -12.47
CA THR A 54 -21.65 -16.06 -11.94
C THR A 54 -22.86 -16.13 -12.87
N ASP A 55 -24.04 -16.35 -12.29
CA ASP A 55 -25.34 -16.38 -12.96
C ASP A 55 -25.94 -14.98 -13.17
N ASN A 56 -25.24 -13.93 -12.70
CA ASN A 56 -25.74 -12.56 -12.67
C ASN A 56 -24.67 -11.55 -13.12
N THR A 57 -24.14 -11.77 -14.32
CA THR A 57 -23.03 -10.99 -14.88
C THR A 57 -23.32 -9.49 -15.00
N GLU A 58 -24.57 -9.12 -15.28
CA GLU A 58 -25.00 -7.72 -15.42
C GLU A 58 -24.88 -6.98 -14.08
N HIS A 59 -25.53 -7.46 -13.02
CA HIS A 59 -25.47 -6.79 -11.72
C HIS A 59 -24.07 -6.84 -11.09
N VAL A 60 -23.32 -7.92 -11.29
CA VAL A 60 -21.92 -8.00 -10.83
C VAL A 60 -21.07 -6.93 -11.51
N LYS A 61 -21.23 -6.72 -12.82
CA LYS A 61 -20.56 -5.65 -13.55
C LYS A 61 -20.95 -4.28 -13.00
N ASP A 62 -22.23 -4.03 -12.78
CA ASP A 62 -22.73 -2.74 -12.27
C ASP A 62 -22.13 -2.42 -10.90
N ILE A 63 -22.08 -3.39 -9.99
CA ILE A 63 -21.45 -3.24 -8.68
C ILE A 63 -19.97 -2.92 -8.83
N ILE A 64 -19.22 -3.69 -9.63
CA ILE A 64 -17.79 -3.46 -9.85
C ILE A 64 -17.56 -2.05 -10.37
N LEU A 65 -18.30 -1.60 -11.38
CA LEU A 65 -18.15 -0.25 -11.93
C LEU A 65 -18.53 0.82 -10.90
N ALA A 66 -19.59 0.61 -10.11
CA ALA A 66 -20.00 1.56 -9.08
C ALA A 66 -18.93 1.78 -8.01
N VAL A 67 -18.16 0.75 -7.62
CA VAL A 67 -17.12 0.86 -6.60
C VAL A 67 -15.68 1.02 -7.14
N THR A 68 -15.49 1.02 -8.46
CA THR A 68 -14.15 1.14 -9.07
C THR A 68 -14.01 2.18 -10.19
N ALA A 69 -15.11 2.68 -10.75
CA ALA A 69 -15.08 3.53 -11.94
C ALA A 69 -16.00 4.77 -11.84
N ASP A 70 -17.02 4.74 -11.00
CA ASP A 70 -17.88 5.91 -10.76
C ASP A 70 -17.16 6.94 -9.87
N LYS A 71 -16.86 8.11 -10.43
CA LYS A 71 -16.07 9.15 -9.75
C LYS A 71 -16.73 9.62 -8.45
N ASP A 72 -18.04 9.80 -8.44
CA ASP A 72 -18.75 10.37 -7.29
C ASP A 72 -18.80 9.37 -6.14
N ASN A 73 -19.02 8.09 -6.44
CA ASN A 73 -18.89 7.02 -5.46
C ASN A 73 -17.47 6.91 -4.91
N LEU A 74 -16.45 7.01 -5.76
CA LEU A 74 -15.04 6.93 -5.33
C LEU A 74 -14.65 8.14 -4.44
N LEU A 75 -15.12 9.34 -4.78
CA LEU A 75 -14.93 10.52 -3.94
C LEU A 75 -15.65 10.38 -2.59
N LYS A 76 -16.86 9.80 -2.60
CA LYS A 76 -17.58 9.49 -1.37
C LYS A 76 -16.81 8.49 -0.50
N ILE A 77 -16.25 7.43 -1.08
CA ILE A 77 -15.40 6.47 -0.35
C ILE A 77 -14.22 7.20 0.30
N SER A 78 -13.50 8.03 -0.46
CA SER A 78 -12.39 8.82 0.08
C SER A 78 -12.80 9.80 1.17
N LYS A 79 -14.02 10.33 1.10
CA LYS A 79 -14.55 11.27 2.09
C LYS A 79 -14.95 10.57 3.39
N ASP A 80 -15.65 9.45 3.27
CA ASP A 80 -16.25 8.74 4.40
C ASP A 80 -15.22 7.88 5.15
N TYR A 81 -14.20 7.37 4.43
CA TYR A 81 -13.24 6.40 4.97
C TYR A 81 -11.77 6.83 4.85
N ALA A 82 -11.49 8.05 4.36
CA ALA A 82 -10.13 8.55 4.10
C ALA A 82 -9.30 7.71 3.09
N ASP A 83 -9.93 6.77 2.40
CA ASP A 83 -9.30 5.89 1.40
C ASP A 83 -8.76 6.68 0.19
N PHE A 84 -7.56 6.34 -0.26
CA PHE A 84 -7.03 6.83 -1.53
C PHE A 84 -7.53 5.97 -2.70
N THR A 85 -8.55 6.46 -3.39
CA THR A 85 -9.19 5.73 -4.50
C THR A 85 -8.47 5.94 -5.84
N ASN A 86 -8.78 5.10 -6.83
CA ASN A 86 -8.13 5.09 -8.15
C ASN A 86 -8.57 6.24 -9.10
N THR A 87 -9.45 7.15 -8.66
CA THR A 87 -9.92 8.29 -9.47
C THR A 87 -8.89 9.42 -9.49
N LYS A 88 -8.05 9.47 -10.53
CA LYS A 88 -7.03 10.53 -10.67
C LYS A 88 -7.61 11.95 -10.60
N SER A 89 -8.74 12.20 -11.27
CA SER A 89 -9.40 13.51 -11.22
C SER A 89 -10.03 13.80 -9.87
N GLY A 90 -10.67 12.81 -9.23
CA GLY A 90 -11.25 12.98 -7.91
C GLY A 90 -10.17 13.25 -6.84
N MET A 91 -9.05 12.54 -6.88
CA MET A 91 -7.95 12.75 -5.92
C MET A 91 -7.31 14.13 -6.05
N ARG A 92 -7.28 14.71 -7.27
CA ARG A 92 -6.86 16.11 -7.46
C ARG A 92 -7.86 17.14 -6.93
N GLU A 93 -9.15 16.80 -6.89
CA GLU A 93 -10.18 17.64 -6.28
C GLU A 93 -10.14 17.54 -4.76
N ALA A 94 -10.07 16.32 -4.21
CA ALA A 94 -9.93 16.07 -2.78
C ALA A 94 -8.69 16.75 -2.19
N ALA A 95 -7.56 16.75 -2.92
CA ALA A 95 -6.34 17.45 -2.52
C ALA A 95 -6.47 18.98 -2.42
N LYS A 96 -7.56 19.58 -2.91
CA LYS A 96 -7.81 21.04 -2.88
C LYS A 96 -9.02 21.41 -2.03
N ASP A 97 -9.67 20.42 -1.43
CA ASP A 97 -10.86 20.60 -0.61
C ASP A 97 -10.51 20.33 0.85
N ASP A 98 -10.50 21.40 1.65
CA ASP A 98 -10.19 21.35 3.09
C ASP A 98 -11.17 20.46 3.86
N SER A 99 -12.33 20.14 3.29
CA SER A 99 -13.26 19.20 3.91
C SER A 99 -12.66 17.78 4.02
N PHE A 100 -11.65 17.43 3.22
CA PHE A 100 -10.92 16.16 3.33
C PHE A 100 -9.77 16.19 4.35
N ALA A 101 -9.67 17.26 5.16
CA ALA A 101 -8.75 17.30 6.29
C ALA A 101 -9.03 16.20 7.31
N SER A 102 -7.97 15.57 7.82
CA SER A 102 -8.04 14.55 8.86
C SER A 102 -7.80 15.16 10.24
N GLU A 103 -8.76 14.99 11.15
CA GLU A 103 -8.59 15.38 12.55
C GLU A 103 -7.45 14.60 13.21
N PHE A 104 -7.32 13.31 12.88
CA PHE A 104 -6.24 12.45 13.36
C PHE A 104 -4.85 13.01 12.99
N LEU A 105 -4.74 13.58 11.79
CA LEU A 105 -3.52 14.25 11.30
C LEU A 105 -3.45 15.74 11.63
N GLY A 106 -4.20 16.21 12.65
CA GLY A 106 -4.11 17.59 13.13
C GLY A 106 -4.69 18.62 12.17
N GLY A 107 -5.69 18.23 11.39
CA GLY A 107 -6.31 19.07 10.35
C GLY A 107 -5.55 19.08 9.02
N GLN A 108 -4.52 18.25 8.87
CA GLN A 108 -3.85 18.08 7.58
C GLN A 108 -4.75 17.34 6.59
N ASN A 109 -4.82 17.83 5.34
CA ASN A 109 -5.39 17.08 4.23
C ASN A 109 -4.33 16.14 3.63
N PRO A 110 -4.45 14.81 3.80
CA PRO A 110 -3.42 13.89 3.33
C PRO A 110 -3.39 13.74 1.80
N PHE A 111 -4.50 14.02 1.11
CA PHE A 111 -4.58 13.91 -0.35
C PHE A 111 -3.67 14.92 -1.08
N VAL A 112 -3.33 16.04 -0.43
CA VAL A 112 -2.30 17.00 -0.89
C VAL A 112 -0.96 16.30 -1.15
N TYR A 113 -0.64 15.26 -0.38
CA TYR A 113 0.61 14.52 -0.46
C TYR A 113 0.45 13.24 -1.27
N TYR A 114 -0.65 12.50 -1.08
CA TYR A 114 -0.85 11.22 -1.76
C TYR A 114 -1.05 11.38 -3.28
N ALA A 115 -1.84 12.37 -3.72
CA ALA A 115 -2.15 12.56 -5.14
C ALA A 115 -0.89 12.78 -6.01
N PRO A 116 0.03 13.71 -5.69
CA PRO A 116 1.25 13.89 -6.49
C PRO A 116 2.24 12.73 -6.39
N VAL A 117 2.29 12.01 -5.26
CA VAL A 117 3.11 10.80 -5.12
C VAL A 117 2.60 9.70 -6.04
N ALA A 118 1.28 9.46 -6.06
CA ALA A 118 0.67 8.41 -6.87
C ALA A 118 0.92 8.60 -8.38
N GLU A 119 1.02 9.84 -8.86
CA GLU A 119 1.31 10.15 -10.27
C GLU A 119 2.74 9.78 -10.70
N LYS A 120 3.67 9.65 -9.75
CA LYS A 120 5.08 9.37 -10.01
C LYS A 120 5.46 7.89 -9.86
N ILE A 121 4.56 7.07 -9.33
CA ILE A 121 4.80 5.64 -9.12
C ILE A 121 5.02 4.98 -10.48
N LYS A 122 6.16 4.30 -10.61
CA LYS A 122 6.46 3.43 -11.75
C LYS A 122 5.95 2.03 -11.44
N ILE A 123 4.84 1.64 -12.07
CA ILE A 123 4.31 0.29 -11.94
C ILE A 123 5.22 -0.65 -12.73
N ALA A 124 5.96 -1.51 -12.03
CA ALA A 124 6.70 -2.60 -12.63
C ALA A 124 5.72 -3.65 -13.19
N PRO A 125 6.08 -4.36 -14.28
CA PRO A 125 5.28 -5.48 -14.76
C PRO A 125 5.19 -6.54 -13.67
N LEU A 126 3.97 -6.81 -13.20
CA LEU A 126 3.69 -7.88 -12.25
C LEU A 126 3.62 -9.21 -13.01
N SER A 127 4.11 -10.24 -12.36
CA SER A 127 4.12 -11.62 -12.78
C SER A 127 3.45 -12.51 -11.73
N ALA A 128 3.25 -13.78 -12.08
CA ALA A 128 2.74 -14.77 -11.13
C ALA A 128 3.75 -15.10 -9.99
N TYR A 129 4.99 -14.62 -10.08
CA TYR A 129 6.05 -14.92 -9.10
C TYR A 129 6.17 -13.85 -8.01
N ASP A 130 5.67 -12.63 -8.22
CA ASP A 130 5.92 -11.47 -7.36
C ASP A 130 5.53 -11.70 -5.91
N GLN A 131 4.34 -12.28 -5.66
CA GLN A 131 3.92 -12.59 -4.30
C GLN A 131 4.91 -13.54 -3.62
N GLY A 132 5.33 -14.60 -4.30
CA GLY A 132 6.29 -15.54 -3.76
C GLY A 132 7.66 -14.90 -3.53
N CYS A 133 8.12 -14.03 -4.42
CA CYS A 133 9.35 -13.26 -4.25
C CYS A 133 9.29 -12.38 -2.99
N VAL A 134 8.21 -11.64 -2.79
CA VAL A 134 8.02 -10.75 -1.63
C VAL A 134 8.00 -11.53 -0.32
N GLU A 135 7.23 -12.62 -0.24
CA GLU A 135 7.17 -13.45 0.96
C GLU A 135 8.53 -14.06 1.30
N LEU A 136 9.22 -14.60 0.28
CA LEU A 136 10.50 -15.27 0.48
C LEU A 136 11.61 -14.30 0.86
N ILE A 137 11.68 -13.12 0.23
CA ILE A 137 12.72 -12.14 0.59
C ILE A 137 12.53 -11.65 2.03
N GLN A 138 11.29 -11.40 2.45
CA GLN A 138 10.98 -11.01 3.83
C GLN A 138 11.39 -12.10 4.83
N ASN A 139 11.09 -13.37 4.53
CA ASN A 139 11.44 -14.48 5.39
C ASN A 139 12.96 -14.69 5.47
N SER A 140 13.65 -14.70 4.33
CA SER A 140 15.10 -14.93 4.27
C SER A 140 15.92 -13.81 4.91
N PHE A 141 15.44 -12.56 4.84
CA PHE A 141 16.12 -11.41 5.45
C PHE A 141 15.75 -11.15 6.91
N SER A 142 14.70 -11.78 7.43
CA SER A 142 14.27 -11.60 8.82
C SER A 142 15.40 -11.92 9.82
N ASP A 143 16.18 -12.97 9.56
CA ASP A 143 17.31 -13.35 10.41
C ASP A 143 18.50 -12.37 10.28
N TYR A 144 18.68 -11.75 9.10
CA TYR A 144 19.69 -10.70 8.93
C TYR A 144 19.33 -9.45 9.73
N PHE A 145 18.08 -9.00 9.66
CA PHE A 145 17.61 -7.84 10.43
C PHE A 145 17.64 -8.09 11.95
N GLN A 146 17.60 -9.35 12.38
CA GLN A 146 17.76 -9.77 13.77
C GLN A 146 19.22 -10.06 14.16
N GLY A 147 20.18 -9.86 13.25
CA GLY A 147 21.62 -10.06 13.51
C GLY A 147 22.06 -11.52 13.66
N LYS A 148 21.26 -12.49 13.20
CA LYS A 148 21.56 -13.92 13.30
C LYS A 148 22.42 -14.45 12.14
N VAL A 149 22.31 -13.81 10.98
CA VAL A 149 23.10 -14.12 9.78
C VAL A 149 23.61 -12.82 9.15
N ASP A 150 24.66 -12.91 8.35
CA ASP A 150 25.11 -11.77 7.54
C ASP A 150 24.25 -11.60 6.27
N TYR A 151 24.48 -10.50 5.56
CA TYR A 151 23.73 -10.12 4.37
C TYR A 151 23.87 -11.16 3.25
N ASP A 152 25.08 -11.66 3.01
CA ASP A 152 25.36 -12.64 1.95
C ASP A 152 24.67 -13.97 2.23
N LYS A 153 24.63 -14.39 3.50
CA LYS A 153 23.88 -15.58 3.91
C LYS A 153 22.38 -15.40 3.74
N ALA A 154 21.83 -14.23 4.02
CA ALA A 154 20.41 -13.94 3.74
C ALA A 154 20.09 -13.99 2.25
N LYS A 155 20.97 -13.43 1.38
CA LYS A 155 20.85 -13.55 -0.08
C LYS A 155 20.87 -15.01 -0.53
N ALA A 156 21.84 -15.79 -0.09
CA ALA A 156 21.94 -17.21 -0.44
C ALA A 156 20.71 -18.02 0.02
N ASN A 157 20.16 -17.70 1.20
CA ASN A 157 18.92 -18.30 1.69
C ASN A 157 17.73 -17.94 0.79
N PHE A 158 17.61 -16.69 0.36
CA PHE A 158 16.57 -16.27 -0.59
C PHE A 158 16.70 -16.99 -1.94
N GLU A 159 17.92 -17.05 -2.48
CA GLU A 159 18.19 -17.71 -3.77
C GLU A 159 17.83 -19.20 -3.73
N THR A 160 18.10 -19.86 -2.61
CA THR A 160 17.70 -21.25 -2.39
C THR A 160 16.18 -21.35 -2.37
N ALA A 161 15.51 -20.56 -1.53
CA ALA A 161 14.08 -20.63 -1.34
C ALA A 161 13.27 -20.31 -2.60
N ILE A 162 13.72 -19.34 -3.41
CA ILE A 162 13.02 -18.96 -4.64
C ILE A 162 13.16 -20.04 -5.72
N LYS A 163 14.31 -20.70 -5.84
CA LYS A 163 14.54 -21.82 -6.76
C LYS A 163 13.78 -23.07 -6.34
N GLU A 164 13.64 -23.31 -5.04
CA GLU A 164 12.82 -24.41 -4.51
C GLU A 164 11.33 -24.19 -4.78
N ARG A 165 10.83 -22.96 -4.58
CA ARG A 165 9.43 -22.61 -4.81
C ARG A 165 9.08 -22.56 -6.31
N TYR A 166 9.97 -22.02 -7.12
CA TYR A 166 9.80 -21.87 -8.56
C TYR A 166 11.00 -22.49 -9.30
N PRO A 167 10.99 -23.82 -9.54
CA PRO A 167 12.12 -24.52 -10.17
C PRO A 167 12.49 -24.05 -11.58
N ASN A 168 11.60 -23.30 -12.24
CA ASN A 168 11.83 -22.71 -13.54
C ASN A 168 12.59 -21.37 -13.49
N ILE A 169 12.83 -20.80 -12.30
CA ILE A 169 13.72 -19.65 -12.10
C ILE A 169 15.16 -20.16 -12.05
N THR A 170 15.94 -19.89 -13.09
CA THR A 170 17.31 -20.38 -13.23
C THR A 170 18.38 -19.34 -12.87
N GLU A 171 18.03 -18.06 -12.93
CA GLU A 171 18.94 -16.94 -12.73
C GLU A 171 18.31 -15.89 -11.80
N ILE A 172 19.13 -15.28 -10.95
CA ILE A 172 18.72 -14.28 -9.96
C ILE A 172 19.75 -13.15 -10.04
N GLU A 173 19.28 -11.96 -10.38
CA GLU A 173 20.10 -10.75 -10.44
C GLU A 173 19.78 -9.87 -9.23
N TRP A 174 20.83 -9.44 -8.53
CA TRP A 174 20.71 -8.46 -7.46
C TRP A 174 21.13 -7.10 -7.99
N HIS A 175 20.28 -6.09 -7.83
CA HIS A 175 20.65 -4.72 -8.14
C HIS A 175 21.68 -4.20 -7.11
N GLU A 176 22.72 -3.53 -7.62
CA GLU A 176 23.72 -2.80 -6.83
C GLU A 176 23.18 -1.44 -6.36
#